data_AF-A0A7V6A3Z4-F1
#
_entry.id   AF-A0A7V6A3Z4-F1
#
_cell.length_a   1.000
_cell.length_b   1.000
_cell.length_c   1.000
_cell.angle_alpha   90.00
_cell.angle_beta   90.00
_cell.angle_gamma   90.00
#
_symmetry.space_group_name_H-M   'P 1'
#
loop_
_entity.id
_entity.type
_entity.pdbx_description
1 polymer ?
#
loop_
_entity_poly.entity_id
_entity_poly.type
_entity_poly.pdbx_seq_one_letter_code
_entity_poly.pdbx_strand_id
1 'polypeptide(L)'
;MSPTRDNDEERERPSWREIDQRRDRPGRRERPAPKIPKKQAEWVRKLVLRQAEALFKGKRGRPEYQTALKKLEESHGTRKFFTVAQKFLDEYGLPEEWGALQLFLDYPDTTVVCEALAAMASQLGSRSRLERQGFAGRLKVLALTSPQAEVRRQAEELLEKI
;
A
#
# COMPACT_ATOMS: atom_id res chain seq x y z
N MET A 1 -30.26 67.43 -29.44
CA MET A 1 -31.49 66.88 -28.84
C MET A 1 -31.27 65.38 -28.64
N SER A 2 -31.34 64.91 -27.40
CA SER A 2 -31.59 63.49 -27.05
C SER A 2 -33.02 63.44 -26.50
N PRO A 3 -33.83 62.44 -26.87
CA PRO A 3 -33.89 61.13 -26.18
C PRO A 3 -34.05 59.99 -27.22
N THR A 4 -33.88 58.69 -26.91
CA THR A 4 -34.83 57.83 -26.18
C THR A 4 -34.15 56.53 -25.70
N ARG A 5 -34.69 56.04 -24.58
CA ARG A 5 -34.55 54.69 -24.05
C ARG A 5 -35.19 53.67 -25.00
N ASP A 6 -34.91 52.40 -24.72
CA ASP A 6 -35.53 51.17 -25.27
C ASP A 6 -34.77 50.53 -26.43
N ASN A 7 -33.87 49.60 -26.10
CA ASN A 7 -33.47 48.55 -27.04
C ASN A 7 -33.08 47.24 -26.31
N ASP A 8 -33.94 46.78 -25.40
CA ASP A 8 -33.83 45.46 -24.74
C ASP A 8 -34.87 44.44 -25.29
N GLU A 9 -35.46 44.69 -26.47
CA GLU A 9 -36.56 43.87 -27.04
C GLU A 9 -36.20 43.11 -28.34
N GLU A 10 -34.93 43.01 -28.74
CA GLU A 10 -34.52 42.36 -30.01
C GLU A 10 -33.97 40.92 -29.90
N ARG A 11 -34.09 40.22 -28.75
CA ARG A 11 -33.92 38.75 -28.75
C ARG A 11 -35.24 38.08 -29.09
N GLU A 12 -35.52 37.95 -30.39
CA GLU A 12 -36.56 37.07 -30.91
C GLU A 12 -36.48 35.71 -30.21
N ARG A 13 -37.51 35.38 -29.43
CA ARG A 13 -37.60 34.08 -28.76
C ARG A 13 -37.66 33.00 -29.84
N PRO A 14 -36.79 31.98 -29.81
CA PRO A 14 -36.78 30.94 -30.82
C PRO A 14 -38.16 30.32 -30.98
N SER A 15 -38.57 30.13 -32.23
CA SER A 15 -39.83 29.46 -32.55
C SER A 15 -39.82 28.03 -31.98
N TRP A 16 -40.98 27.52 -31.55
CA TRP A 16 -41.12 26.14 -31.09
C TRP A 16 -40.60 25.11 -32.11
N ARG A 17 -40.72 25.39 -33.40
CA ARG A 17 -40.13 24.57 -34.48
C ARG A 17 -38.60 24.55 -34.48
N GLU A 18 -37.99 25.67 -34.09
CA GLU A 18 -36.54 25.84 -34.03
C GLU A 18 -35.95 25.12 -32.81
N ILE A 19 -36.70 25.10 -31.70
CA ILE A 19 -36.37 24.30 -30.51
C ILE A 19 -36.41 22.81 -30.84
N ASP A 20 -37.40 22.37 -31.60
CA ASP A 20 -37.54 20.96 -32.02
C ASP A 20 -36.42 20.54 -32.99
N GLN A 21 -36.06 21.41 -33.95
CA GLN A 21 -34.90 21.19 -34.83
C GLN A 21 -33.57 21.09 -34.08
N ARG A 22 -33.39 21.86 -33.00
CA ARG A 22 -32.18 21.78 -32.16
C ARG A 22 -32.12 20.49 -31.37
N ARG A 23 -33.28 19.95 -30.98
CA ARG A 23 -33.41 18.69 -30.23
C ARG A 23 -33.19 17.46 -31.11
N ASP A 24 -33.61 17.51 -32.37
CA ASP A 24 -33.41 16.42 -33.34
C ASP A 24 -32.05 16.44 -34.03
N ARG A 25 -31.19 17.42 -33.72
CA ARG A 25 -29.81 17.40 -34.21
C ARG A 25 -29.10 16.21 -33.56
N PRO A 26 -28.65 15.20 -34.33
CA PRO A 26 -27.89 14.10 -33.76
C PRO A 26 -26.63 14.71 -33.15
N GLY A 27 -26.61 14.77 -31.82
CA GLY A 27 -25.46 15.27 -31.07
C GLY A 27 -24.21 14.61 -31.60
N ARG A 28 -23.15 15.39 -31.80
CA ARG A 28 -21.84 14.91 -32.23
C ARG A 28 -21.38 13.86 -31.23
N ARG A 29 -21.72 12.59 -31.46
CA ARG A 29 -21.22 11.48 -30.65
C ARG A 29 -19.71 11.53 -30.79
N GLU A 30 -19.01 11.80 -29.71
CA GLU A 30 -17.57 11.64 -29.65
C GLU A 30 -17.25 10.24 -30.18
N ARG A 31 -16.37 10.18 -31.18
CA ARG A 31 -15.95 8.88 -31.73
C ARG A 31 -15.37 8.07 -30.57
N PRO A 32 -15.77 6.80 -30.36
CA PRO A 32 -15.18 5.98 -29.33
C PRO A 32 -13.67 5.90 -29.60
N ALA A 33 -12.87 6.12 -28.57
CA ALA A 33 -11.41 6.09 -28.66
C ALA A 33 -10.94 4.81 -29.37
N PRO A 34 -9.87 4.87 -30.18
CA PRO A 34 -9.37 3.71 -30.92
C PRO A 34 -9.08 2.56 -29.95
N LYS A 35 -9.64 1.38 -30.25
CA LYS A 35 -9.50 0.18 -29.42
C LYS A 35 -8.04 -0.29 -29.46
N ILE A 36 -7.28 0.02 -28.42
CA ILE A 36 -5.91 -0.48 -28.23
C ILE A 36 -5.95 -2.03 -28.22
N PRO A 37 -5.03 -2.72 -28.90
CA PRO A 37 -4.96 -4.18 -28.90
C PRO A 37 -4.95 -4.75 -27.47
N LYS A 38 -5.76 -5.78 -27.20
CA LYS A 38 -5.97 -6.35 -25.85
C LYS A 38 -4.66 -6.63 -25.09
N LYS A 39 -3.64 -7.16 -25.79
CA LYS A 39 -2.30 -7.44 -25.21
C LYS A 39 -1.56 -6.18 -24.76
N GLN A 40 -1.63 -5.10 -25.54
CA GLN A 40 -1.04 -3.81 -25.18
C GLN A 40 -1.81 -3.15 -24.04
N ALA A 41 -3.14 -3.25 -24.04
CA ALA A 41 -3.98 -2.76 -22.95
C ALA A 41 -3.72 -3.50 -21.63
N GLU A 42 -3.50 -4.82 -21.67
CA GLU A 42 -3.11 -5.60 -20.48
C GLU A 42 -1.71 -5.22 -19.97
N TRP A 43 -0.75 -4.99 -20.86
CA TRP A 43 0.58 -4.54 -20.48
C TRP A 43 0.56 -3.14 -19.84
N VAL A 44 -0.17 -2.21 -20.44
CA VAL A 44 -0.38 -0.86 -19.89
C VAL A 44 -1.11 -0.94 -18.55
N ARG A 45 -2.13 -1.79 -18.41
CA ARG A 45 -2.83 -2.00 -17.14
C ARG A 45 -1.90 -2.55 -16.06
N LYS A 46 -1.03 -3.52 -16.38
CA LYS A 46 -0.03 -4.05 -15.43
C LYS A 46 0.99 -2.98 -15.03
N LEU A 47 1.42 -2.14 -15.97
CA LEU A 47 2.35 -1.05 -15.69
C LEU A 47 1.70 0.02 -14.80
N VAL A 48 0.45 0.39 -15.10
CA VAL A 48 -0.34 1.34 -14.30
C VAL A 48 -0.65 0.76 -12.92
N LEU A 49 -0.98 -0.52 -12.80
CA LEU A 49 -1.18 -1.19 -11.52
C LEU A 49 0.12 -1.18 -10.70
N ARG A 50 1.26 -1.50 -11.32
CA ARG A 50 2.57 -1.49 -10.66
C ARG A 50 3.00 -0.08 -10.25
N GLN A 51 2.70 0.94 -11.05
CA GLN A 51 2.95 2.35 -10.73
C GLN A 51 2.01 2.85 -9.63
N ALA A 52 0.74 2.44 -9.65
CA ALA A 52 -0.22 2.74 -8.60
C ALA A 52 0.19 2.05 -7.29
N GLU A 53 0.55 0.77 -7.33
CA GLU A 53 1.11 0.03 -6.18
C GLU A 53 2.41 0.67 -5.67
N ALA A 54 3.27 1.18 -6.55
CA ALA A 54 4.45 1.93 -6.15
C ALA A 54 4.10 3.28 -5.50
N LEU A 55 3.05 3.95 -5.96
CA LEU A 55 2.51 5.16 -5.34
C LEU A 55 1.89 4.85 -3.96
N PHE A 56 1.17 3.73 -3.84
CA PHE A 56 0.51 3.30 -2.60
C PHE A 56 1.50 2.64 -1.60
N LYS A 57 2.67 2.19 -2.04
CA LYS A 57 3.79 1.74 -1.17
C LYS A 57 4.65 2.88 -0.62
N GLY A 58 4.39 4.14 -0.99
CA GLY A 58 5.05 5.32 -0.41
C GLY A 58 6.59 5.25 -0.43
N LYS A 59 7.24 5.50 0.71
CA LYS A 59 8.71 5.44 0.87
C LYS A 59 9.30 4.04 0.71
N ARG A 60 8.49 2.97 0.75
CA ARG A 60 8.93 1.56 0.77
C ARG A 60 9.13 0.94 -0.62
N GLY A 61 8.54 1.54 -1.66
CA GLY A 61 8.74 1.10 -3.06
C GLY A 61 10.06 1.59 -3.68
N ARG A 62 10.82 2.38 -2.94
CA ARG A 62 12.03 3.06 -3.39
C ARG A 62 13.27 2.15 -3.28
N PRO A 63 14.26 2.28 -4.19
CA PRO A 63 15.51 1.51 -4.07
C PRO A 63 16.21 1.76 -2.72
N GLU A 64 16.04 2.95 -2.14
CA GLU A 64 16.53 3.32 -0.81
C GLU A 64 16.04 2.35 0.28
N TYR A 65 14.77 1.93 0.23
CA TYR A 65 14.21 0.95 1.18
C TYR A 65 14.93 -0.40 1.08
N GLN A 66 15.20 -0.88 -0.15
CA GLN A 66 15.94 -2.13 -0.32
C GLN A 66 17.39 -2.01 0.17
N THR A 67 18.02 -0.85 -0.02
CA THR A 67 19.36 -0.63 0.56
C THR A 67 19.33 -0.57 2.07
N ALA A 68 18.27 -0.02 2.67
CA ALA A 68 18.09 0.04 4.11
C ALA A 68 17.82 -1.36 4.69
N LEU A 69 17.01 -2.18 4.02
CA LEU A 69 16.80 -3.60 4.37
C LEU A 69 18.11 -4.40 4.33
N LYS A 70 18.90 -4.27 3.26
CA LYS A 70 20.20 -4.94 3.18
C LYS A 70 21.14 -4.53 4.30
N LYS A 71 21.21 -3.22 4.59
CA LYS A 71 22.00 -2.71 5.72
C LYS A 71 21.51 -3.26 7.06
N LEU A 72 20.19 -3.41 7.22
CA LEU A 72 19.58 -3.99 8.41
C LEU A 72 20.03 -5.45 8.58
N GLU A 73 19.91 -6.26 7.52
CA GLU A 73 20.35 -7.65 7.48
C GLU A 73 21.86 -7.80 7.74
N GLU A 74 22.69 -6.99 7.09
CA GLU A 74 24.15 -6.98 7.27
C GLU A 74 24.57 -6.58 8.68
N SER A 75 23.83 -5.65 9.29
CA SER A 75 24.11 -5.18 10.64
C SER A 75 23.61 -6.14 11.72
N HIS A 76 22.77 -7.11 11.39
CA HIS A 76 22.19 -8.04 12.34
C HIS A 76 23.26 -8.85 13.09
N GLY A 77 23.12 -8.97 14.41
CA GLY A 77 24.13 -9.59 15.28
C GLY A 77 25.35 -8.71 15.59
N THR A 78 25.44 -7.50 15.01
CA THR A 78 26.47 -6.53 15.39
C THR A 78 25.93 -5.52 16.40
N ARG A 79 26.82 -4.86 17.15
CA ARG A 79 26.43 -3.77 18.07
C ARG A 79 25.73 -2.59 17.38
N LYS A 80 25.87 -2.47 16.05
CA LYS A 80 25.25 -1.39 15.25
C LYS A 80 23.82 -1.69 14.86
N PHE A 81 23.35 -2.94 15.01
CA PHE A 81 22.01 -3.35 14.61
C PHE A 81 20.93 -2.44 15.18
N PHE A 82 20.98 -2.17 16.49
CA PHE A 82 19.96 -1.36 17.15
C PHE A 82 19.85 0.05 16.55
N THR A 83 20.97 0.71 16.29
CA THR A 83 20.99 2.05 15.68
C THR A 83 20.47 2.03 14.24
N VAL A 84 20.77 0.98 13.47
CA VAL A 84 20.29 0.83 12.09
C VAL A 84 18.80 0.52 12.07
N ALA A 85 18.35 -0.40 12.94
CA ALA A 85 16.95 -0.78 13.11
C ALA A 85 16.09 0.40 13.56
N GLN A 86 16.56 1.20 14.52
CA GLN A 86 15.84 2.39 14.96
C GLN A 86 15.65 3.40 13.81
N LYS A 87 16.73 3.71 13.07
CA LYS A 87 16.64 4.60 11.89
C LYS A 87 15.69 4.04 10.83
N PHE A 88 15.68 2.72 10.64
CA PHE A 88 14.78 2.06 9.72
C PHE A 88 13.32 2.22 10.15
N LEU A 89 13.02 1.98 11.43
CA LEU A 89 11.67 2.16 12.00
C LEU A 89 11.21 3.62 11.90
N ASP A 90 12.07 4.58 12.19
CA ASP A 90 11.74 6.01 12.11
C ASP A 90 11.41 6.45 10.67
N GLU A 91 12.13 5.93 9.69
CA GLU A 91 12.00 6.36 8.30
C GLU A 91 10.92 5.61 7.52
N TYR A 92 10.79 4.30 7.76
CA TYR A 92 9.97 3.38 6.97
C TYR A 92 8.92 2.63 7.80
N GLY A 93 9.04 2.59 9.12
CA GLY A 93 8.24 1.74 10.01
C GLY A 93 8.65 0.26 9.98
N LEU A 94 7.81 -0.60 10.54
CA LEU A 94 8.03 -2.06 10.55
C LEU A 94 8.05 -2.62 9.11
N PRO A 95 8.99 -3.54 8.79
CA PRO A 95 9.06 -4.16 7.47
C PRO A 95 7.91 -5.14 7.22
N GLU A 96 7.65 -5.47 5.96
CA GLU A 96 6.64 -6.47 5.58
C GLU A 96 7.27 -7.83 5.22
N GLU A 97 8.56 -7.83 4.90
CA GLU A 97 9.29 -9.00 4.49
C GLU A 97 9.48 -9.97 5.67
N TRP A 98 9.12 -11.23 5.46
CA TRP A 98 9.23 -12.28 6.48
C TRP A 98 10.62 -12.36 7.12
N GLY A 99 11.68 -12.32 6.30
CA GLY A 99 13.06 -12.36 6.79
C GLY A 99 13.42 -11.14 7.63
N ALA A 100 12.96 -9.95 7.25
CA ALA A 100 13.22 -8.71 7.98
C ALA A 100 12.43 -8.66 9.30
N LEU A 101 11.16 -9.09 9.29
CA LEU A 101 10.32 -9.22 10.49
C LEU A 101 10.96 -10.11 11.54
N GLN A 102 11.62 -11.20 11.13
CA GLN A 102 12.34 -12.08 12.05
C GLN A 102 13.46 -11.36 12.82
N LEU A 103 14.11 -10.37 12.22
CA LEU A 103 15.19 -9.61 12.87
C LEU A 103 14.66 -8.73 14.01
N PHE A 104 13.38 -8.34 13.93
CA PHE A 104 12.74 -7.51 14.94
C PHE A 104 12.20 -8.29 16.14
N LEU A 105 12.24 -9.63 16.12
CA LEU A 105 11.81 -10.44 17.27
C LEU A 105 12.76 -10.32 18.48
N ASP A 106 14.03 -10.01 18.22
CA ASP A 106 15.05 -9.77 19.24
C ASP A 106 15.24 -8.26 19.54
N TYR A 107 14.32 -7.41 19.07
CA TYR A 107 14.38 -5.97 19.31
C TYR A 107 13.99 -5.64 20.75
N PRO A 108 14.60 -4.63 21.41
CA PRO A 108 14.35 -4.39 22.83
C PRO A 108 12.98 -3.77 23.12
N ASP A 109 12.34 -3.13 22.13
CA ASP A 109 11.00 -2.56 22.30
C ASP A 109 9.93 -3.64 22.15
N THR A 110 9.19 -3.87 23.23
CA THR A 110 8.07 -4.80 23.32
C THR A 110 7.02 -4.56 22.25
N THR A 111 6.68 -3.30 21.97
CA THR A 111 5.63 -2.98 21.02
C THR A 111 6.00 -3.41 19.61
N VAL A 112 7.23 -3.12 19.20
CA VAL A 112 7.80 -3.53 17.90
C VAL A 112 7.83 -5.06 17.76
N VAL A 113 8.22 -5.78 18.81
CA VAL A 113 8.23 -7.25 18.81
C VAL A 113 6.81 -7.80 18.65
N CYS A 114 5.85 -7.25 19.39
CA CYS A 114 4.45 -7.65 19.33
C CYS A 114 3.82 -7.39 17.94
N GLU A 115 4.12 -6.25 17.34
CA GLU A 115 3.68 -5.93 15.97
C GLU A 115 4.33 -6.85 14.94
N ALA A 116 5.62 -7.17 15.10
CA ALA A 116 6.32 -8.13 14.23
C ALA A 116 5.69 -9.53 14.31
N LEU A 117 5.37 -10.02 15.51
CA LEU A 117 4.68 -11.29 15.71
C LEU A 117 3.31 -11.31 15.04
N ALA A 118 2.54 -10.24 15.16
CA ALA A 118 1.22 -10.12 14.52
C ALA A 118 1.33 -10.09 12.99
N ALA A 119 2.28 -9.32 12.45
CA ALA A 119 2.55 -9.24 11.02
C ALA A 119 2.97 -10.61 10.46
N MET A 120 3.86 -11.33 11.16
CA MET A 120 4.23 -12.69 10.78
C MET A 120 3.03 -13.64 10.83
N ALA A 121 2.22 -13.62 11.89
CA ALA A 121 1.05 -14.47 12.01
C ALA A 121 0.06 -14.31 10.84
N SER A 122 -0.18 -13.06 10.40
CA SER A 122 -1.06 -12.78 9.24
C SER A 122 -0.55 -13.37 7.91
N GLN A 123 0.76 -13.62 7.80
CA GLN A 123 1.38 -14.13 6.58
C GLN A 123 1.45 -15.65 6.54
N LEU A 124 1.18 -16.36 7.66
CA LEU A 124 1.39 -17.81 7.78
C LEU A 124 0.68 -18.63 6.70
N GLY A 125 -0.52 -18.20 6.27
CA GLY A 125 -1.31 -18.89 5.25
C GLY A 125 -0.58 -19.07 3.91
N SER A 126 0.27 -18.12 3.53
CA SER A 126 1.07 -18.18 2.30
C SER A 126 2.48 -18.77 2.48
N ARG A 127 2.88 -19.12 3.71
CA ARG A 127 4.23 -19.62 4.01
C ARG A 127 4.33 -21.13 3.85
N SER A 128 5.54 -21.59 3.53
CA SER A 128 5.88 -23.00 3.42
C SER A 128 5.78 -23.71 4.78
N ARG A 129 5.61 -25.04 4.75
CA ARG A 129 5.57 -25.86 5.98
C ARG A 129 6.81 -25.65 6.86
N LEU A 130 7.99 -25.53 6.24
CA LEU A 130 9.25 -25.31 6.93
C LEU A 130 9.27 -23.96 7.65
N GLU A 131 8.83 -22.88 6.99
CA GLU A 131 8.76 -21.55 7.60
C GLU A 131 7.75 -21.51 8.75
N ARG A 132 6.59 -22.15 8.60
CA ARG A 132 5.59 -22.25 9.68
C ARG A 132 6.13 -22.99 10.89
N GLN A 133 6.81 -24.11 10.67
CA GLN A 133 7.45 -24.87 11.74
C GLN A 133 8.56 -24.07 12.43
N GLY A 134 9.38 -23.35 11.65
CA GLY A 134 10.40 -22.45 12.18
C GLY A 134 9.80 -21.33 13.04
N PHE A 135 8.69 -20.74 12.59
CA PHE A 135 7.97 -19.72 13.35
C PHE A 135 7.39 -20.29 14.66
N ALA A 136 6.70 -21.44 14.61
CA ALA A 136 6.20 -22.10 15.81
C ALA A 136 7.33 -22.45 16.80
N GLY A 137 8.48 -22.88 16.29
CA GLY A 137 9.68 -23.08 17.11
C GLY A 137 10.14 -21.80 17.81
N ARG A 138 10.19 -20.67 17.10
CA ARG A 138 10.52 -19.37 17.69
C ARG A 138 9.50 -18.90 18.72
N LEU A 139 8.20 -19.05 18.44
CA LEU A 139 7.15 -18.70 19.39
C LEU A 139 7.30 -19.48 20.70
N LYS A 140 7.63 -20.78 20.64
CA LYS A 140 7.89 -21.59 21.85
C LYS A 140 9.06 -21.05 22.66
N VAL A 141 10.14 -20.66 21.99
CA VAL A 141 11.29 -20.05 22.67
C VAL A 141 10.86 -18.74 23.33
N LEU A 142 10.20 -17.84 22.59
CA LEU A 142 9.74 -16.55 23.13
C LEU A 142 8.77 -16.70 24.30
N ALA A 143 7.81 -17.63 24.23
CA ALA A 143 6.89 -17.94 25.32
C ALA A 143 7.63 -18.38 26.60
N LEU A 144 8.73 -19.12 26.46
CA LEU A 144 9.48 -19.66 27.60
C LEU A 144 10.54 -18.71 28.15
N THR A 145 11.24 -17.98 27.28
CA THR A 145 12.48 -17.28 27.64
C THR A 145 12.41 -15.77 27.52
N SER A 146 11.37 -15.21 26.90
CA SER A 146 11.26 -13.76 26.77
C SER A 146 11.15 -13.11 28.15
N PRO A 147 11.96 -12.08 28.47
CA PRO A 147 11.83 -11.35 29.74
C PRO A 147 10.52 -10.56 29.82
N GLN A 148 9.93 -10.21 28.68
CA GLN A 148 8.75 -9.35 28.57
C GLN A 148 7.47 -10.21 28.63
N ALA A 149 6.58 -9.91 29.58
CA ALA A 149 5.39 -10.72 29.83
C ALA A 149 4.39 -10.70 28.66
N GLU A 150 4.27 -9.54 28.02
CA GLU A 150 3.41 -9.27 26.87
C GLU A 150 3.82 -10.12 25.67
N VAL A 151 5.13 -10.19 25.39
CA VAL A 151 5.68 -11.04 24.33
C VAL A 151 5.43 -12.51 24.61
N ARG A 152 5.61 -12.96 25.87
CA ARG A 152 5.31 -14.36 26.25
C ARG A 152 3.85 -14.70 25.99
N ARG A 153 2.94 -13.88 26.51
CA ARG A 153 1.50 -14.07 26.36
C ARG A 153 1.08 -14.09 24.89
N GLN A 154 1.55 -13.14 24.09
CA GLN A 154 1.20 -13.12 22.67
C GLN A 154 1.75 -14.33 21.93
N ALA A 155 2.95 -14.80 22.28
CA ALA A 155 3.52 -15.99 21.68
C ALA A 155 2.71 -17.26 22.02
N GLU A 156 2.23 -17.39 23.26
CA GLU A 156 1.32 -18.46 23.68
C GLU A 156 -0.02 -18.40 22.92
N GLU A 157 -0.66 -17.23 22.88
CA GLU A 157 -1.92 -17.04 22.15
C GLU A 157 -1.80 -17.34 20.65
N LEU A 158 -0.63 -17.08 20.05
CA LEU A 158 -0.35 -17.43 18.66
C LEU A 158 -0.11 -18.92 18.48
N LEU A 159 0.58 -19.59 19.41
CA LEU A 159 0.81 -21.03 19.35
C LEU A 159 -0.47 -21.85 19.40
N GLU A 160 -1.50 -21.38 20.13
CA GLU A 160 -2.80 -22.04 20.17
C GLU A 160 -3.57 -21.95 18.82
N LYS A 161 -3.22 -20.97 17.98
CA LYS A 161 -3.92 -20.66 16.72
C LYS A 161 -3.25 -21.25 15.48
N ILE A 162 -2.03 -21.79 15.59
CA ILE A 162 -1.19 -22.26 14.47
C ILE A 162 -1.13 -23.79 14.45
#